data_AF-V4BAV3-F1
#
_entry.id   AF-V4BAV3-F1
#
_cell.length_a   1.000
_cell.length_b   1.000
_cell.length_c   1.000
_cell.angle_alpha   90.00
_cell.angle_beta   90.00
_cell.angle_gamma   90.00
#
_symmetry.space_group_name_H-M   'P 1'
#
loop_
_entity.id
_entity.type
_entity.pdbx_description
1 polymer ?
#
loop_
_entity_poly.entity_id
_entity_poly.type
_entity_poly.pdbx_seq_one_letter_code
_entity_poly.pdbx_strand_id
1 'polypeptide(L)'
;THHEKSYQEYVANKAKERSVQLENYYEQIVTRTHSELNSLKSQIASAKKELEAAKKKYNEASEKLMEKSRQNQKLQSMYDTLRRRYKTKKVTDIRSFDTYEDEAPLIRFLKKTVPENGIILVASFDDASQNLKEDSRRWLKLYGSKAVTDLSYREGFVMVGQRGLNEGLAVEFISYAGVDGEWPKALENSFCVPKKITGRQIIPDPEVHRNDERRGFCKKYKGYYELCD
;
A
#
# COMPACT_ATOMS: atom_id res chain seq x y z
N THR A 1 15.26 -100.34 59.37
CA THR A 1 14.39 -100.93 58.33
C THR A 1 14.83 -100.42 56.97
N HIS A 2 15.25 -101.29 56.05
CA HIS A 2 15.71 -100.94 54.69
C HIS A 2 14.76 -99.97 53.95
N HIS A 3 13.45 -100.15 54.15
CA HIS A 3 12.38 -99.31 53.62
C HIS A 3 12.49 -97.81 53.99
N GLU A 4 12.99 -97.48 55.18
CA GLU A 4 13.10 -96.09 55.65
C GLU A 4 14.23 -95.34 54.93
N LYS A 5 15.36 -96.02 54.70
CA LYS A 5 16.50 -95.48 53.94
C LYS A 5 16.12 -95.25 52.48
N SER A 6 15.42 -96.20 51.85
CA SER A 6 14.93 -96.05 50.47
C SER A 6 13.92 -94.91 50.33
N TYR A 7 13.07 -94.67 51.33
CA TYR A 7 12.14 -93.54 51.32
C TYR A 7 12.85 -92.19 51.45
N GLN A 8 13.84 -92.08 52.34
CA GLN A 8 14.69 -90.89 52.49
C GLN A 8 15.46 -90.56 51.19
N GLU A 9 16.05 -91.57 50.54
CA GLU A 9 16.72 -91.41 49.24
C GLU A 9 15.75 -90.96 48.13
N TYR A 10 14.52 -91.49 48.12
CA TYR A 10 13.48 -91.05 47.19
C TYR A 10 13.10 -89.57 47.39
N VAL A 11 12.90 -89.13 48.64
CA VAL A 11 12.58 -87.74 48.95
C VAL A 11 13.73 -86.79 48.57
N ALA A 12 14.97 -87.19 48.86
CA ALA A 12 16.16 -86.42 48.49
C ALA A 12 16.32 -86.31 46.95
N ASN A 13 16.13 -87.41 46.21
CA ASN A 13 16.17 -87.38 44.75
C ASN A 13 15.07 -86.49 44.16
N LYS A 14 13.84 -86.56 44.69
CA LYS A 14 12.72 -85.72 44.24
C LYS A 14 12.93 -84.23 44.56
N ALA A 15 13.54 -83.92 45.69
CA ALA A 15 13.94 -82.56 46.04
C ALA A 15 15.04 -82.03 45.09
N LYS A 16 16.01 -82.90 44.75
CA LYS A 16 17.07 -82.58 43.79
C LYS A 16 16.52 -82.35 42.37
N GLU A 17 15.62 -83.19 41.89
CA GLU A 17 14.93 -83.01 40.60
C GLU A 17 14.18 -81.68 40.54
N ARG A 18 13.44 -81.33 41.61
CA ARG A 18 12.77 -80.03 41.71
C ARG A 18 13.75 -78.86 41.72
N SER A 19 14.89 -78.99 42.40
CA SER A 19 15.95 -77.97 42.41
C SER A 19 16.48 -77.73 41.00
N VAL A 20 16.79 -78.80 40.26
CA VAL A 20 17.30 -78.72 38.88
C VAL A 20 16.24 -78.13 37.94
N GLN A 21 14.97 -78.49 38.09
CA GLN A 21 13.87 -77.89 37.32
C GLN A 21 13.75 -76.38 37.58
N LEU A 22 13.90 -75.97 38.84
CA LEU A 22 13.83 -74.56 39.22
C LEU A 22 15.04 -73.78 38.68
N GLU A 23 16.24 -74.36 38.72
CA GLU A 23 17.46 -73.78 38.13
C GLU A 23 17.30 -73.58 36.61
N ASN A 24 16.87 -74.62 35.88
CA ASN A 24 16.62 -74.51 34.44
C ASN A 24 15.56 -73.45 34.09
N TYR A 25 14.50 -73.34 34.91
CA TYR A 25 13.48 -72.33 34.75
C TYR A 25 14.04 -70.91 34.93
N TYR A 26 14.86 -70.70 35.96
CA TYR A 26 15.51 -69.41 36.19
C TYR A 26 16.52 -69.07 35.09
N GLU A 27 17.34 -70.04 34.65
CA GLU A 27 18.25 -69.84 33.52
C GLU A 27 17.50 -69.45 32.24
N GLN A 28 16.36 -70.08 31.96
CA GLN A 28 15.54 -69.75 30.80
C GLN A 28 15.00 -68.31 30.87
N ILE A 29 14.54 -67.87 32.05
CA ILE A 29 14.08 -66.48 32.27
C ILE A 29 15.24 -65.50 32.09
N VAL A 30 16.40 -65.78 32.67
CA VAL A 30 17.58 -64.92 32.57
C VAL A 30 17.99 -64.78 31.10
N THR A 31 18.04 -65.88 30.37
CA THR A 31 18.42 -65.86 28.95
C THR A 31 17.41 -65.08 28.10
N ARG A 32 16.10 -65.25 28.35
CA ARG A 32 15.04 -64.52 27.65
C ARG A 32 15.05 -63.02 27.97
N THR A 33 15.16 -62.65 29.24
CA THR A 33 15.21 -61.24 29.65
C THR A 33 16.47 -60.56 29.13
N HIS A 34 17.60 -61.28 29.08
CA HIS A 34 18.84 -60.77 28.50
C HIS A 34 18.70 -60.51 26.99
N SER A 35 18.07 -61.40 26.24
CA SER A 35 17.84 -61.20 24.80
C SER A 35 16.87 -60.04 24.53
N GLU A 36 15.80 -59.91 25.31
CA GLU A 36 14.88 -58.77 25.26
C GLU A 36 15.59 -57.45 25.57
N LEU A 37 16.44 -57.41 26.61
CA LEU A 37 17.24 -56.23 26.96
C LEU A 37 18.18 -55.80 25.83
N ASN A 38 18.83 -56.76 25.17
CA ASN A 38 19.73 -56.48 24.05
C ASN A 38 18.97 -55.97 22.82
N SER A 39 17.78 -56.53 22.55
CA SER A 39 16.89 -56.05 21.50
C SER A 39 16.43 -54.61 21.75
N LEU A 40 15.95 -54.32 22.97
CA LEU A 40 15.53 -52.98 23.37
C LEU A 40 16.69 -51.97 23.31
N LYS A 41 17.90 -52.35 23.75
CA LYS A 41 19.09 -51.51 23.62
C LYS A 41 19.40 -51.16 22.16
N SER A 42 19.29 -52.13 21.26
CA SER A 42 19.48 -51.92 19.82
C SER A 42 18.44 -50.96 19.25
N GLN A 43 17.17 -51.15 19.60
CA GLN A 43 16.08 -50.26 19.18
C GLN A 43 16.28 -48.82 19.69
N ILE A 44 16.65 -48.66 20.96
CA ILE A 44 16.96 -47.34 21.56
C ILE A 44 18.11 -46.66 20.81
N ALA A 45 19.16 -47.40 20.46
CA ALA A 45 20.28 -46.86 19.70
C ALA A 45 19.85 -46.38 18.29
N SER A 46 19.01 -47.17 17.61
CA SER A 46 18.46 -46.80 16.29
C SER A 46 17.56 -45.56 16.37
N ALA A 47 16.60 -45.55 17.30
CA ALA A 47 15.68 -44.43 17.49
C ALA A 47 16.43 -43.14 17.84
N LYS A 48 17.49 -43.22 18.66
CA LYS A 48 18.34 -42.07 18.99
C LYS A 48 19.05 -41.51 17.75
N LYS A 49 19.54 -42.37 16.85
CA LYS A 49 20.19 -41.95 15.60
C LYS A 49 19.19 -41.26 14.66
N GLU A 50 17.98 -41.79 14.55
CA GLU A 50 16.91 -41.20 13.75
C GLU A 50 16.47 -39.84 14.29
N LEU A 51 16.35 -39.70 15.62
CA LEU A 51 16.02 -38.43 16.27
C LEU A 51 17.06 -37.35 15.95
N GLU A 52 18.35 -37.67 16.04
CA GLU A 52 19.41 -36.70 15.70
C GLU A 52 19.40 -36.32 14.21
N ALA A 53 19.14 -37.28 13.31
CA ALA A 53 18.97 -36.99 11.89
C ALA A 53 17.74 -36.12 11.60
N ALA A 54 16.63 -36.36 12.29
CA ALA A 54 15.40 -35.56 12.16
C ALA A 54 15.59 -34.13 12.68
N LYS A 55 16.26 -33.96 13.85
CA LYS A 55 16.61 -32.64 14.38
C LYS A 55 17.46 -31.84 13.40
N LYS A 56 18.48 -32.47 12.80
CA LYS A 56 19.33 -31.81 11.81
C LYS A 56 18.53 -31.32 10.60
N LYS A 57 17.68 -32.18 10.03
CA LYS A 57 16.79 -31.81 8.92
C LYS A 57 15.82 -30.69 9.29
N TYR A 58 15.28 -30.72 10.50
CA TYR A 58 14.39 -29.67 11.00
C TYR A 58 15.10 -28.32 11.11
N ASN A 59 16.33 -28.29 11.64
CA ASN A 59 17.13 -27.07 11.73
C ASN A 59 17.44 -26.49 10.35
N GLU A 60 17.88 -27.32 9.40
CA GLU A 60 18.14 -26.88 8.02
C GLU A 60 16.87 -26.34 7.33
N ALA A 61 15.71 -26.96 7.57
CA ALA A 61 14.44 -26.49 7.05
C ALA A 61 14.01 -25.14 7.68
N SER A 62 14.21 -24.99 8.99
CA SER A 62 13.94 -23.76 9.73
C SER A 62 14.78 -22.58 9.23
N GLU A 63 16.09 -22.80 9.02
CA GLU A 63 16.99 -21.78 8.47
C GLU A 63 16.56 -21.34 7.06
N LYS A 64 16.22 -22.30 6.18
CA LYS A 64 15.71 -21.99 4.84
C LYS A 64 14.40 -21.19 4.87
N LEU A 65 13.51 -21.50 5.82
CA LEU A 65 12.26 -20.77 6.01
C LEU A 65 12.52 -19.34 6.48
N MET A 66 13.44 -19.14 7.42
CA MET A 66 13.83 -17.81 7.90
C MET A 66 14.40 -16.95 6.78
N GLU A 67 15.30 -17.50 5.95
CA GLU A 67 15.87 -16.76 4.82
C GLU A 67 14.78 -16.41 3.77
N LYS A 68 13.87 -17.35 3.46
CA LYS A 68 12.75 -17.10 2.56
C LYS A 68 11.81 -16.03 3.09
N SER A 69 11.55 -16.01 4.39
CA SER A 69 10.76 -14.95 5.05
C SER A 69 11.43 -13.58 4.89
N ARG A 70 12.74 -13.50 5.10
CA ARG A 70 13.52 -12.27 4.90
C ARG A 70 13.49 -11.78 3.46
N GLN A 71 13.61 -12.68 2.48
CA GLN A 71 13.48 -12.35 1.07
C GLN A 71 12.08 -11.84 0.72
N ASN A 72 11.05 -12.49 1.24
CA ASN A 72 9.66 -12.08 1.01
C ASN A 72 9.39 -10.69 1.57
N GLN A 73 9.93 -10.38 2.75
CA GLN A 73 9.83 -9.05 3.35
C GLN A 73 10.53 -7.97 2.51
N LYS A 74 11.71 -8.26 1.95
CA LYS A 74 12.39 -7.35 1.01
C LYS A 74 11.57 -7.12 -0.26
N LEU A 75 11.02 -8.19 -0.84
CA LEU A 75 10.18 -8.12 -2.03
C LEU A 75 8.93 -7.27 -1.79
N GLN A 76 8.27 -7.47 -0.64
CA GLN A 76 7.11 -6.67 -0.23
C GLN A 76 7.46 -5.18 -0.13
N SER A 77 8.57 -4.84 0.52
CA SER A 77 9.05 -3.46 0.63
C SER A 77 9.35 -2.83 -0.73
N MET A 78 9.97 -3.59 -1.64
CA MET A 78 10.23 -3.15 -3.01
C MET A 78 8.93 -2.93 -3.79
N TYR A 79 7.96 -3.84 -3.67
CA TYR A 79 6.65 -3.70 -4.29
C TYR A 79 5.90 -2.46 -3.78
N ASP A 80 5.90 -2.20 -2.47
CA ASP A 80 5.26 -1.00 -1.91
C ASP A 80 5.96 0.29 -2.33
N THR A 81 7.27 0.24 -2.55
CA THR A 81 8.04 1.36 -3.10
C THR A 81 7.71 1.60 -4.57
N LEU A 82 7.65 0.53 -5.38
CA LEU A 82 7.27 0.60 -6.78
C LEU A 82 5.82 1.08 -6.92
N ARG A 83 4.90 0.55 -6.14
CA ARG A 83 3.49 0.96 -6.08
C ARG A 83 3.34 2.44 -5.72
N ARG A 84 4.16 2.96 -4.80
CA ARG A 84 4.19 4.40 -4.48
C ARG A 84 4.71 5.24 -5.65
N ARG A 85 5.76 4.79 -6.36
CA ARG A 85 6.30 5.47 -7.56
C ARG A 85 5.37 5.40 -8.77
N TYR A 86 4.66 4.29 -8.93
CA TYR A 86 3.75 3.99 -10.03
C TYR A 86 2.28 4.10 -9.61
N LYS A 87 1.94 4.99 -8.66
CA LYS A 87 0.55 5.40 -8.48
C LYS A 87 0.05 5.95 -9.82
N THR A 88 -0.76 5.16 -10.50
CA THR A 88 -1.48 5.60 -11.69
C THR A 88 -2.31 6.81 -11.28
N LYS A 89 -2.30 7.87 -12.07
CA LYS A 89 -3.15 9.05 -11.85
C LYS A 89 -4.58 8.71 -12.29
N LYS A 90 -5.16 7.65 -11.69
CA LYS A 90 -6.54 7.24 -11.91
C LYS A 90 -7.44 8.34 -11.33
N VAL A 91 -8.53 8.64 -12.02
CA VAL A 91 -9.56 9.55 -11.52
C VAL A 91 -10.11 8.98 -10.21
N THR A 92 -10.06 9.78 -9.14
CA THR A 92 -10.52 9.38 -7.81
C THR A 92 -11.88 9.96 -7.46
N ASP A 93 -12.22 11.14 -7.99
CA ASP A 93 -13.49 11.84 -7.72
C ASP A 93 -13.80 12.81 -8.89
N ILE A 94 -15.08 13.06 -9.16
CA ILE A 94 -15.60 14.03 -10.12
C ILE A 94 -16.76 14.75 -9.44
N ARG A 95 -16.71 16.09 -9.38
CA ARG A 95 -17.72 16.94 -8.75
C ARG A 95 -18.02 18.15 -9.61
N SER A 96 -19.23 18.68 -9.44
CA SER A 96 -19.61 20.03 -9.85
C SER A 96 -19.93 20.84 -8.59
N PHE A 97 -19.57 22.12 -8.60
CA PHE A 97 -19.82 23.05 -7.51
C PHE A 97 -20.43 24.32 -8.07
N ASP A 98 -21.63 24.66 -7.61
CA ASP A 98 -22.30 25.90 -7.99
C ASP A 98 -21.76 27.06 -7.14
N THR A 99 -20.65 27.65 -7.60
CA THR A 99 -20.04 28.82 -6.99
C THR A 99 -20.77 30.12 -7.31
N TYR A 100 -21.86 30.07 -8.07
CA TYR A 100 -22.78 31.18 -8.20
C TYR A 100 -23.69 31.25 -6.97
N GLU A 101 -24.13 30.11 -6.43
CA GLU A 101 -24.93 30.04 -5.19
C GLU A 101 -24.08 29.98 -3.91
N ASP A 102 -23.18 29.00 -3.77
CA ASP A 102 -22.40 28.75 -2.55
C ASP A 102 -21.00 28.17 -2.85
N GLU A 103 -19.96 28.85 -2.36
CA GLU A 103 -18.56 28.42 -2.51
C GLU A 103 -18.11 27.33 -1.52
N ALA A 104 -18.83 27.16 -0.41
CA ALA A 104 -18.37 26.33 0.70
C ALA A 104 -18.14 24.84 0.32
N PRO A 105 -18.95 24.20 -0.56
CA PRO A 105 -18.68 22.84 -1.04
C PRO A 105 -17.34 22.71 -1.77
N LEU A 106 -17.00 23.68 -2.63
CA LEU A 106 -15.71 23.72 -3.35
C LEU A 106 -14.55 23.77 -2.36
N ILE A 107 -14.62 24.68 -1.40
CA ILE A 107 -13.60 24.83 -0.36
C ILE A 107 -13.42 23.53 0.43
N ARG A 108 -14.51 22.89 0.86
CA ARG A 108 -14.46 21.62 1.60
C ARG A 108 -13.79 20.52 0.78
N PHE A 109 -14.10 20.44 -0.50
CA PHE A 109 -13.49 19.46 -1.41
C PHE A 109 -11.98 19.70 -1.54
N LEU A 110 -11.56 20.94 -1.86
CA LEU A 110 -10.15 21.31 -2.02
C LEU A 110 -9.33 21.11 -0.74
N LYS A 111 -9.92 21.35 0.44
CA LYS A 111 -9.28 21.20 1.76
C LYS A 111 -9.17 19.75 2.20
N LYS A 112 -10.26 18.98 2.12
CA LYS A 112 -10.40 17.71 2.85
C LYS A 112 -10.41 16.48 1.96
N THR A 113 -10.92 16.58 0.73
CA THR A 113 -11.13 15.42 -0.13
C THR A 113 -9.94 15.16 -1.03
N VAL A 114 -9.26 16.20 -1.51
CA VAL A 114 -8.14 16.06 -2.43
C VAL A 114 -6.88 15.54 -1.71
N PRO A 115 -6.30 14.39 -2.14
CA PRO A 115 -5.06 13.86 -1.56
C PRO A 115 -3.88 14.83 -1.68
N GLU A 116 -2.86 14.71 -0.81
CA GLU A 116 -1.69 15.62 -0.79
C GLU A 116 -0.94 15.70 -2.12
N ASN A 117 -0.88 14.60 -2.86
CA ASN A 117 -0.26 14.53 -4.17
C ASN A 117 -1.28 14.41 -5.32
N GLY A 118 -2.53 14.80 -5.06
CA GLY A 118 -3.61 14.84 -6.03
C GLY A 118 -3.38 15.94 -7.07
N ILE A 119 -3.67 15.63 -8.33
CA ILE A 119 -3.78 16.62 -9.40
C ILE A 119 -5.28 16.93 -9.53
N ILE A 120 -5.62 18.22 -9.58
CA ILE A 120 -6.99 18.67 -9.83
C ILE A 120 -7.09 19.17 -11.27
N LEU A 121 -8.23 18.89 -11.90
CA LEU A 121 -8.66 19.50 -13.16
C LEU A 121 -9.92 20.28 -12.81
N VAL A 122 -9.94 21.57 -13.14
CA VAL A 122 -11.06 22.47 -12.88
C VAL A 122 -11.46 23.10 -14.21
N ALA A 123 -12.76 23.18 -14.46
CA ALA A 123 -13.34 23.88 -15.59
C ALA A 123 -14.58 24.63 -15.11
N SER A 124 -14.77 25.88 -15.54
CA SER A 124 -16.00 26.64 -15.32
C SER A 124 -17.07 26.29 -16.36
N PHE A 125 -18.33 26.45 -15.97
CA PHE A 125 -19.48 26.34 -16.86
C PHE A 125 -20.48 27.43 -16.48
N ASP A 126 -20.98 28.17 -17.48
CA ASP A 126 -21.83 29.37 -17.32
C ASP A 126 -21.16 30.53 -16.55
N ASP A 127 -21.12 30.46 -15.21
CA ASP A 127 -20.40 31.39 -14.35
C ASP A 127 -19.78 30.65 -13.16
N ALA A 128 -18.54 31.02 -12.82
CA ALA A 128 -17.86 30.50 -11.64
C ALA A 128 -17.36 31.62 -10.70
N SER A 129 -17.76 32.87 -10.92
CA SER A 129 -17.11 34.03 -10.32
C SER A 129 -17.96 34.74 -9.26
N GLN A 130 -19.29 34.70 -9.38
CA GLN A 130 -20.19 35.55 -8.59
C GLN A 130 -20.03 35.42 -7.08
N ASN A 131 -20.03 34.19 -6.55
CA ASN A 131 -19.80 33.92 -5.14
C ASN A 131 -18.45 33.24 -4.86
N LEU A 132 -17.51 33.29 -5.81
CA LEU A 132 -16.15 32.81 -5.61
C LEU A 132 -15.33 33.82 -4.82
N LYS A 133 -15.37 33.72 -3.49
CA LYS A 133 -14.74 34.68 -2.58
C LYS A 133 -13.25 34.39 -2.40
N GLU A 134 -12.62 35.26 -1.61
CA GLU A 134 -11.17 35.23 -1.39
C GLU A 134 -10.68 33.89 -0.83
N ASP A 135 -11.42 33.21 0.06
CA ASP A 135 -10.98 31.90 0.58
C ASP A 135 -10.96 30.86 -0.55
N SER A 136 -11.98 30.77 -1.40
CA SER A 136 -11.97 29.87 -2.56
C SER A 136 -10.82 30.16 -3.52
N ARG A 137 -10.61 31.44 -3.85
CA ARG A 137 -9.50 31.88 -4.71
C ARG A 137 -8.16 31.52 -4.08
N ARG A 138 -8.00 31.74 -2.78
CA ARG A 138 -6.80 31.34 -2.02
C ARG A 138 -6.54 29.85 -2.09
N TRP A 139 -7.59 29.01 -1.98
CA TRP A 139 -7.41 27.57 -2.13
C TRP A 139 -6.95 27.20 -3.54
N LEU A 140 -7.54 27.76 -4.59
CA LEU A 140 -7.10 27.52 -5.96
C LEU A 140 -5.66 28.02 -6.20
N LYS A 141 -5.23 29.12 -5.55
CA LYS A 141 -3.83 29.59 -5.52
C LYS A 141 -2.88 28.59 -4.87
N LEU A 142 -3.28 27.91 -3.79
CA LEU A 142 -2.49 26.83 -3.16
C LEU A 142 -2.34 25.58 -4.06
N TYR A 143 -3.14 25.48 -5.13
CA TYR A 143 -2.98 24.52 -6.20
C TYR A 143 -2.20 25.07 -7.40
N GLY A 144 -1.66 26.29 -7.28
CA GLY A 144 -0.79 26.94 -8.26
C GLY A 144 -1.49 27.93 -9.20
N SER A 145 -2.81 28.13 -9.08
CA SER A 145 -3.54 29.06 -9.95
C SER A 145 -3.17 30.51 -9.64
N LYS A 146 -3.01 31.33 -10.68
CA LYS A 146 -2.84 32.78 -10.58
C LYS A 146 -3.97 33.52 -11.29
N ALA A 147 -4.41 33.01 -12.43
CA ALA A 147 -5.51 33.54 -13.23
C ALA A 147 -6.85 33.55 -12.47
N VAL A 148 -7.04 32.70 -11.45
CA VAL A 148 -8.21 32.76 -10.56
C VAL A 148 -8.34 34.11 -9.83
N THR A 149 -7.27 34.91 -9.74
CA THR A 149 -7.34 36.26 -9.17
C THR A 149 -8.23 37.17 -10.02
N ASP A 150 -8.13 37.05 -11.33
CA ASP A 150 -8.75 37.97 -12.29
C ASP A 150 -10.09 37.42 -12.81
N LEU A 151 -10.46 36.19 -12.39
CA LEU A 151 -11.68 35.51 -12.83
C LEU A 151 -12.93 36.33 -12.48
N SER A 152 -13.63 36.73 -13.53
CA SER A 152 -14.78 37.63 -13.51
C SER A 152 -16.02 37.00 -14.17
N TYR A 153 -17.13 37.74 -14.15
CA TYR A 153 -18.45 37.28 -14.57
C TYR A 153 -18.46 36.62 -15.96
N ARG A 154 -18.96 35.38 -16.01
CA ARG A 154 -19.12 34.55 -17.22
C ARG A 154 -17.84 34.21 -17.98
N GLU A 155 -16.70 34.22 -17.31
CA GLU A 155 -15.45 33.84 -17.95
C GLU A 155 -15.26 32.33 -18.01
N GLY A 156 -14.71 31.89 -19.14
CA GLY A 156 -14.23 30.53 -19.28
C GLY A 156 -12.93 30.38 -18.50
N PHE A 157 -12.83 29.40 -17.63
CA PHE A 157 -11.65 29.13 -16.82
C PHE A 157 -11.37 27.65 -16.78
N VAL A 158 -10.16 27.26 -17.15
CA VAL A 158 -9.67 25.89 -17.03
C VAL A 158 -8.35 25.92 -16.30
N MET A 159 -8.16 25.05 -15.30
CA MET A 159 -6.85 24.87 -14.67
C MET A 159 -6.55 23.41 -14.38
N VAL A 160 -5.26 23.08 -14.44
CA VAL A 160 -4.67 21.85 -13.95
C VAL A 160 -3.64 22.21 -12.89
N GLY A 161 -3.93 21.83 -11.65
CA GLY A 161 -3.16 22.21 -10.48
C GLY A 161 -2.80 21.04 -9.59
N GLN A 162 -1.87 21.26 -8.67
CA GLN A 162 -1.46 20.28 -7.67
C GLN A 162 -1.18 21.01 -6.36
N ARG A 163 -1.60 20.42 -5.23
CA ARG A 163 -1.44 21.03 -3.92
C ARG A 163 0.05 21.28 -3.61
N GLY A 164 0.36 22.49 -3.14
CA GLY A 164 1.73 22.90 -2.80
C GLY A 164 2.55 23.40 -4.00
N LEU A 165 1.92 23.60 -5.16
CA LEU A 165 2.53 24.40 -6.22
C LEU A 165 2.57 25.87 -5.80
N ASN A 166 3.65 26.56 -6.19
CA ASN A 166 3.70 28.01 -6.08
C ASN A 166 2.66 28.64 -7.01
N GLU A 167 2.10 29.77 -6.60
CA GLU A 167 1.17 30.55 -7.40
C GLU A 167 1.77 30.89 -8.77
N GLY A 168 0.98 30.71 -9.84
CA GLY A 168 1.41 30.92 -11.21
C GLY A 168 2.19 29.76 -11.81
N LEU A 169 2.12 28.57 -11.20
CA LEU A 169 2.69 27.34 -11.75
C LEU A 169 1.62 26.30 -12.13
N ALA A 170 0.33 26.62 -12.00
CA ALA A 170 -0.71 25.79 -12.62
C ALA A 170 -0.66 25.92 -14.15
N VAL A 171 -1.16 24.91 -14.86
CA VAL A 171 -1.48 25.06 -16.29
C VAL A 171 -2.90 25.58 -16.33
N GLU A 172 -3.09 26.84 -16.69
CA GLU A 172 -4.40 27.48 -16.68
C GLU A 172 -4.63 28.32 -17.93
N PHE A 173 -5.89 28.48 -18.26
CA PHE A 173 -6.36 29.23 -19.41
C PHE A 173 -7.62 29.97 -19.00
N ILE A 174 -7.72 31.22 -19.43
CA ILE A 174 -8.90 32.04 -19.23
C ILE A 174 -9.41 32.53 -20.58
N SER A 175 -10.72 32.52 -20.74
CA SER A 175 -11.42 33.04 -21.90
C SER A 175 -12.27 34.20 -21.40
N TYR A 176 -11.86 35.41 -21.74
CA TYR A 176 -12.49 36.63 -21.24
C TYR A 176 -13.82 36.90 -21.93
N ALA A 177 -14.87 37.12 -21.13
CA ALA A 177 -16.17 37.54 -21.63
C ALA A 177 -16.08 38.92 -22.31
N GLY A 178 -16.93 39.14 -23.32
CA GLY A 178 -16.99 40.38 -24.07
C GLY A 178 -17.49 41.57 -23.24
N VAL A 179 -17.33 42.78 -23.77
CA VAL A 179 -17.88 44.02 -23.17
C VAL A 179 -19.41 43.97 -23.08
N ASP A 180 -20.04 43.25 -24.01
CA ASP A 180 -21.47 42.95 -24.10
C ASP A 180 -22.00 42.00 -23.01
N GLY A 181 -21.11 41.31 -22.27
CA GLY A 181 -21.51 40.31 -21.27
C GLY A 181 -21.98 38.99 -21.89
N GLU A 182 -21.74 38.78 -23.18
CA GLU A 182 -21.91 37.49 -23.83
C GLU A 182 -20.83 36.51 -23.38
N TRP A 183 -21.18 35.22 -23.38
CA TRP A 183 -20.25 34.16 -23.04
C TRP A 183 -19.07 34.14 -24.02
N PRO A 184 -17.85 33.90 -23.52
CA PRO A 184 -16.68 33.79 -24.35
C PRO A 184 -16.68 32.49 -25.14
N LYS A 185 -15.79 32.38 -26.13
CA LYS A 185 -15.56 31.10 -26.82
C LYS A 185 -15.12 30.04 -25.81
N ALA A 186 -15.72 28.86 -25.89
CA ALA A 186 -15.32 27.71 -25.08
C ALA A 186 -13.83 27.39 -25.27
N LEU A 187 -13.16 27.05 -24.16
CA LEU A 187 -11.77 26.62 -24.15
C LEU A 187 -11.69 25.14 -24.53
N GLU A 188 -10.90 24.83 -25.56
CA GLU A 188 -10.62 23.47 -26.02
C GLU A 188 -9.11 23.24 -26.05
N ASN A 189 -8.58 22.66 -24.98
CA ASN A 189 -7.14 22.53 -24.77
C ASN A 189 -6.78 21.06 -24.52
N SER A 190 -5.79 20.56 -25.25
CA SER A 190 -5.22 19.22 -25.06
C SER A 190 -3.71 19.33 -24.86
N PHE A 191 -3.20 18.77 -23.76
CA PHE A 191 -1.80 18.83 -23.40
C PHE A 191 -1.38 17.68 -22.50
N CYS A 192 -0.08 17.38 -22.48
CA CYS A 192 0.49 16.39 -21.58
C CYS A 192 0.77 17.03 -20.22
N VAL A 193 0.28 16.40 -19.14
CA VAL A 193 0.54 16.85 -17.77
C VAL A 193 1.66 15.99 -17.16
N PRO A 194 2.80 16.58 -16.77
CA PRO A 194 3.84 15.82 -16.08
C PRO A 194 3.32 15.37 -14.70
N LYS A 195 3.84 14.24 -14.19
CA LYS A 195 3.41 13.69 -12.90
C LYS A 195 3.65 14.63 -11.71
N LYS A 196 4.60 15.55 -11.86
CA LYS A 196 4.88 16.69 -11.00
C LYS A 196 4.87 17.93 -11.89
N ILE A 197 3.97 18.87 -11.61
CA ILE A 197 3.82 20.08 -12.39
C ILE A 197 4.99 21.04 -12.05
N THR A 198 5.71 21.50 -13.06
CA THR A 198 6.77 22.52 -12.93
C THR A 198 6.30 23.92 -13.35
N GLY A 199 5.10 24.00 -13.93
CA GLY A 199 4.34 25.22 -14.19
C GLY A 199 4.78 26.10 -15.35
N ARG A 200 3.93 27.08 -15.66
CA ARG A 200 4.15 28.15 -16.65
C ARG A 200 3.77 29.47 -15.99
N GLN A 201 4.68 30.44 -15.99
CA GLN A 201 4.47 31.72 -15.32
C GLN A 201 3.45 32.58 -16.08
N ILE A 202 2.41 33.03 -15.38
CA ILE A 202 1.39 33.98 -15.89
C ILE A 202 1.56 35.34 -15.21
N ILE A 203 1.25 36.42 -15.93
CA ILE A 203 1.30 37.80 -15.43
C ILE A 203 -0.16 38.29 -15.27
N PRO A 204 -0.68 38.43 -14.03
CA PRO A 204 -2.03 38.89 -13.78
C PRO A 204 -2.12 40.40 -13.99
N ASP A 205 -3.35 40.90 -14.06
CA ASP A 205 -3.56 42.34 -14.04
C ASP A 205 -3.09 42.94 -12.70
N PRO A 206 -2.53 44.17 -12.69
CA PRO A 206 -2.03 44.79 -11.46
C PRO A 206 -3.13 45.06 -10.42
N GLU A 207 -4.36 45.21 -10.89
CA GLU A 207 -5.52 45.54 -10.07
C GLU A 207 -6.59 44.45 -10.22
N VAL A 208 -7.23 44.10 -9.11
CA VAL A 208 -8.29 43.09 -9.04
C VAL A 208 -9.62 43.68 -9.52
N HIS A 209 -9.63 44.19 -10.74
CA HIS A 209 -10.84 44.65 -11.41
C HIS A 209 -10.83 44.18 -12.85
N ARG A 210 -12.03 44.19 -13.44
CA ARG A 210 -12.21 43.82 -14.84
C ARG A 210 -11.47 44.82 -15.75
N ASN A 211 -10.41 44.36 -16.42
CA ASN A 211 -9.64 45.17 -17.35
C ASN A 211 -10.27 45.19 -18.76
N ASP A 212 -11.24 46.08 -18.98
CA ASP A 212 -11.96 46.18 -20.25
C ASP A 212 -11.08 46.66 -21.43
N GLU A 213 -10.04 47.44 -21.15
CA GLU A 213 -9.10 47.91 -22.17
C GLU A 213 -8.29 46.75 -22.77
N ARG A 214 -7.72 45.91 -21.91
CA ARG A 214 -6.99 44.69 -22.32
C ARG A 214 -7.91 43.76 -23.11
N ARG A 215 -9.15 43.57 -22.68
CA ARG A 215 -10.14 42.74 -23.38
C ARG A 215 -10.48 43.29 -24.76
N GLY A 216 -10.73 44.60 -24.86
CA GLY A 216 -10.97 45.27 -26.13
C GLY A 216 -9.79 45.10 -27.08
N PHE A 217 -8.56 45.24 -26.58
CA PHE A 217 -7.34 44.98 -27.34
C PHE A 217 -7.25 43.52 -27.82
N CYS A 218 -7.40 42.54 -26.93
CA CYS A 218 -7.28 41.12 -27.24
C CYS A 218 -8.41 40.57 -28.12
N LYS A 219 -9.58 41.23 -28.14
CA LYS A 219 -10.66 40.98 -29.11
C LYS A 219 -10.23 41.40 -30.52
N LYS A 220 -9.52 42.53 -30.64
CA LYS A 220 -9.16 43.15 -31.92
C LYS A 220 -7.84 42.63 -32.52
N TYR A 221 -6.83 42.35 -31.70
CA TYR A 221 -5.48 42.00 -32.15
C TYR A 221 -5.11 40.56 -31.76
N LYS A 222 -4.55 39.80 -32.70
CA LYS A 222 -4.05 38.43 -32.48
C LYS A 222 -2.51 38.43 -32.42
N GLY A 223 -1.92 37.40 -31.81
CA GLY A 223 -0.47 37.20 -31.73
C GLY A 223 0.21 37.74 -30.46
N TYR A 224 -0.52 38.44 -29.59
CA TYR A 224 -0.03 38.98 -28.32
C TYR A 224 -0.30 38.03 -27.15
N TYR A 225 0.16 36.78 -27.24
CA TYR A 225 -0.13 35.74 -26.25
C TYR A 225 0.35 36.10 -24.85
N GLU A 226 1.48 36.77 -24.70
CA GLU A 226 1.98 37.20 -23.37
C GLU A 226 1.11 38.27 -22.70
N LEU A 227 0.32 39.01 -23.48
CA LEU A 227 -0.63 40.01 -22.97
C LEU A 227 -2.06 39.46 -22.93
N CYS A 228 -2.43 38.50 -23.77
CA CYS A 228 -3.81 38.04 -23.90
C CYS A 228 -4.09 36.67 -23.28
N ASP A 229 -3.04 35.92 -22.91
CA ASP A 229 -3.13 34.69 -22.11
C ASP A 229 -3.06 34.97 -20.59
#